data_AF-A0A9Q0VKY8-F1
#
_entry.id   AF-A0A9Q0VKY8-F1
#
_cell.length_a   1.000
_cell.length_b   1.000
_cell.length_c   1.000
_cell.angle_alpha   90.00
_cell.angle_beta   90.00
_cell.angle_gamma   90.00
#
_symmetry.space_group_name_H-M   'P 1'
#
loop_
_entity.id
_entity.type
_entity.pdbx_description
1 polymer ?
#
loop_
_entity_poly.entity_id
_entity_poly.type
_entity_poly.pdbx_seq_one_letter_code
_entity_poly.pdbx_strand_id
1 'polypeptide(L)'
;MAAASNGSEFFELDVDPVRESFSRPSNAESLEDDENELVWEAISRLPSNKRGNFAVMRKSPSEHDRSGGYGEREEMIDVRRLDRHKRELVVKKALDTNAQDNHKLLSAIKERLDRYEF
;
A
#
# COMPACT_ATOMS: atom_id res chain seq x y z
N MET A 1 13.22 -38.36 -37.51
CA MET A 1 12.85 -37.14 -36.76
C MET A 1 11.59 -36.58 -37.40
N ALA A 2 10.44 -36.77 -36.76
CA ALA A 2 9.20 -36.09 -37.10
C ALA A 2 8.40 -35.96 -35.81
N ALA A 3 8.19 -34.73 -35.38
CA ALA A 3 7.37 -34.37 -34.23
C ALA A 3 5.96 -34.04 -34.74
N ALA A 4 4.95 -34.70 -34.18
CA ALA A 4 3.56 -34.27 -34.25
C ALA A 4 2.86 -34.75 -32.98
N SER A 5 2.85 -33.93 -31.94
CA SER A 5 1.97 -34.07 -30.79
C SER A 5 1.25 -32.73 -30.63
N ASN A 6 0.04 -32.64 -31.16
CA ASN A 6 -0.89 -31.56 -30.86
C ASN A 6 -1.68 -32.00 -29.61
N GLY A 7 -1.09 -31.75 -28.44
CA GLY A 7 -1.73 -32.00 -27.15
C GLY A 7 -2.55 -30.80 -26.71
N SER A 8 -3.78 -30.68 -27.22
CA SER A 8 -4.82 -29.84 -26.60
C SER A 8 -5.78 -30.75 -25.83
N GLU A 9 -5.34 -31.23 -24.67
CA GLU A 9 -6.22 -31.93 -23.72
C GLU A 9 -7.03 -30.86 -22.99
N PHE A 10 -8.31 -30.71 -23.35
CA PHE A 10 -9.27 -29.92 -22.58
C PHE A 10 -9.93 -30.86 -21.57
N PHE A 11 -9.73 -30.58 -20.28
CA PHE A 11 -10.51 -31.21 -19.22
C PHE A 11 -11.88 -30.54 -19.16
N GLU A 12 -12.92 -31.30 -19.47
CA GLU A 12 -14.31 -30.91 -19.25
C GLU A 12 -14.59 -31.02 -17.74
N LEU A 13 -14.61 -29.87 -17.06
CA LEU A 13 -15.00 -29.78 -15.67
C LEU A 13 -16.53 -29.72 -15.61
N ASP A 14 -17.17 -30.84 -15.28
CA ASP A 14 -18.57 -30.86 -14.85
C ASP A 14 -18.67 -30.16 -13.48
N VAL A 15 -18.87 -28.84 -13.52
CA VAL A 15 -19.11 -28.05 -12.31
C VAL A 15 -20.59 -28.14 -11.98
N ASP A 16 -20.93 -29.02 -11.03
CA ASP A 16 -22.25 -29.08 -10.41
C ASP A 16 -22.58 -27.71 -9.75
N PRO A 17 -23.57 -26.95 -10.24
CA PRO A 17 -23.81 -25.56 -9.80
C PRO A 17 -24.40 -25.44 -8.39
N VAL A 18 -24.59 -26.55 -7.67
CA VAL A 18 -25.39 -26.61 -6.42
C VAL A 18 -24.53 -26.79 -5.17
N ARG A 19 -23.23 -27.13 -5.25
CA ARG A 19 -22.46 -27.54 -4.06
C ARG A 19 -21.25 -26.73 -3.64
N GLU A 20 -20.77 -25.79 -4.43
CA GLU A 20 -19.59 -25.01 -4.03
C GLU A 20 -19.84 -23.51 -4.20
N SER A 21 -20.53 -22.93 -3.21
CA SER A 21 -20.35 -21.51 -2.92
C SER A 21 -18.91 -21.31 -2.47
N PHE A 22 -17.99 -21.16 -3.42
CA PHE A 22 -16.60 -20.81 -3.17
C PHE A 22 -16.55 -19.41 -2.56
N SER A 23 -16.76 -19.34 -1.24
CA SER A 23 -16.41 -18.17 -0.45
C SER A 23 -14.89 -18.12 -0.41
N ARG A 24 -14.28 -17.57 -1.46
CA ARG A 24 -12.85 -17.25 -1.46
C ARG A 24 -12.62 -16.27 -0.30
N PRO A 25 -11.74 -16.59 0.67
CA PRO A 25 -11.37 -15.62 1.68
C PRO A 25 -10.80 -14.37 0.99
N SER A 26 -11.18 -13.20 1.49
CA SER A 26 -10.65 -11.94 0.98
C SER A 26 -9.14 -11.90 1.16
N ASN A 27 -8.41 -11.64 0.07
CA ASN A 27 -6.96 -11.38 0.08
C ASN A 27 -6.64 -9.88 0.06
N ALA A 28 -7.59 -9.03 0.45
CA ALA A 28 -7.45 -7.57 0.35
C ALA A 28 -6.19 -7.04 1.04
N GLU A 29 -5.87 -7.50 2.26
CA GLU A 29 -4.67 -7.06 2.99
C GLU A 29 -3.38 -7.47 2.27
N SER A 30 -3.27 -8.74 1.86
CA SER A 30 -2.08 -9.22 1.12
C SER A 30 -1.92 -8.54 -0.24
N LEU A 31 -3.02 -8.19 -0.91
CA LEU A 31 -2.95 -7.43 -2.17
C LEU A 31 -2.45 -6.01 -1.95
N GLU A 32 -2.87 -5.34 -0.88
CA GLU A 32 -2.38 -3.99 -0.56
C GLU A 32 -0.88 -3.99 -0.26
N ASP A 33 -0.39 -4.98 0.49
CA ASP A 33 1.04 -5.13 0.77
C ASP A 33 1.84 -5.40 -0.52
N ASP A 34 1.37 -6.30 -1.38
CA ASP A 34 1.99 -6.58 -2.69
C ASP A 34 2.02 -5.33 -3.58
N GLU A 35 0.94 -4.53 -3.62
CA GLU A 35 0.90 -3.27 -4.37
C GLU A 35 1.94 -2.27 -3.83
N ASN A 36 2.11 -2.17 -2.52
CA ASN A 36 3.10 -1.29 -1.90
C ASN A 36 4.53 -1.73 -2.23
N GLU A 37 4.82 -3.03 -2.18
CA GLU A 37 6.13 -3.58 -2.54
C GLU A 37 6.47 -3.28 -4.01
N LEU A 38 5.50 -3.45 -4.92
CA LEU A 38 5.67 -3.13 -6.34
C LEU A 38 6.03 -1.65 -6.56
N VAL A 39 5.45 -0.73 -5.79
CA VAL A 39 5.77 0.71 -5.88
C VAL A 39 7.21 0.97 -5.40
N TRP A 40 7.64 0.35 -4.29
CA TRP A 40 9.00 0.50 -3.79
C TRP A 40 10.04 -0.09 -4.74
N GLU A 41 9.75 -1.22 -5.37
CA GLU A 41 10.61 -1.81 -6.40
C GLU A 41 10.68 -0.94 -7.68
N ALA A 42 9.60 -0.25 -8.04
CA ALA A 42 9.65 0.71 -9.13
C ALA A 42 10.61 1.88 -8.82
N ILE A 43 10.63 2.37 -7.58
CA ILE A 43 11.56 3.41 -7.12
C ILE A 43 12.99 2.85 -7.08
N SER A 44 13.18 1.63 -6.60
CA SER A 44 14.48 0.94 -6.53
C SER A 44 15.11 0.84 -7.93
N ARG A 45 14.29 0.60 -8.96
CA ARG A 45 14.74 0.46 -10.35
C ARG A 45 15.13 1.77 -11.03
N LEU A 46 14.82 2.93 -10.43
CA LEU A 46 15.22 4.22 -10.98
C LEU A 46 16.75 4.42 -10.91
N PRO A 47 17.32 5.24 -11.81
CA PRO A 47 18.69 5.73 -11.70
C PRO A 47 18.95 6.38 -10.33
N SER A 48 20.12 6.17 -9.74
CA SER A 48 20.46 6.62 -8.38
C SER A 48 20.21 8.10 -8.13
N ASN A 49 20.49 8.96 -9.12
CA ASN A 49 20.26 10.41 -9.07
C ASN A 49 18.78 10.81 -9.11
N LYS A 50 17.88 9.89 -9.46
CA LYS A 50 16.43 10.12 -9.52
C LYS A 50 15.67 9.53 -8.34
N ARG A 51 16.22 8.50 -7.67
CA ARG A 51 15.55 7.81 -6.56
C ARG A 51 15.06 8.77 -5.47
N GLY A 52 15.91 9.71 -5.04
CA GLY A 52 15.55 10.68 -4.00
C GLY A 52 14.53 11.75 -4.41
N ASN A 53 14.16 11.83 -5.70
CA ASN A 53 13.14 12.77 -6.17
C ASN A 53 11.72 12.18 -6.06
N PHE A 54 11.58 10.90 -5.75
CA PHE A 54 10.29 10.25 -5.64
C PHE A 54 10.03 9.82 -4.20
N ALA A 55 8.77 9.93 -3.79
CA ALA A 55 8.29 9.44 -2.50
C ALA A 55 6.94 8.74 -2.69
N VAL A 56 6.60 7.85 -1.78
CA VAL A 56 5.28 7.21 -1.73
C VAL A 56 4.42 7.98 -0.73
N MET A 57 3.23 8.43 -1.16
CA MET A 57 2.31 9.18 -0.33
C MET A 57 0.96 8.49 -0.29
N ARG A 58 0.52 8.09 0.92
CA ARG A 58 -0.84 7.60 1.15
C ARG A 58 -1.83 8.76 1.06
N LYS A 59 -2.91 8.64 0.31
CA LYS A 59 -4.00 9.63 0.33
C LYS A 59 -5.14 9.14 1.20
N SER A 60 -5.65 10.02 2.06
CA SER A 60 -6.85 9.70 2.82
C SER A 60 -8.08 9.70 1.89
N PRO A 61 -9.11 8.89 2.17
CA PRO A 61 -10.30 8.79 1.30
C PRO A 61 -11.04 10.12 1.13
N SER A 62 -10.90 11.06 2.07
CA SER A 62 -11.44 12.42 2.00
C SER A 62 -10.69 13.34 1.03
N GLU A 63 -9.48 12.99 0.62
CA GLU A 63 -8.63 13.77 -0.30
C GLU A 63 -8.66 13.22 -1.74
N HIS A 64 -9.55 12.26 -2.00
CA HIS A 64 -9.69 11.63 -3.31
C HIS A 64 -10.40 12.55 -4.30
N ASP A 65 -9.60 13.14 -5.20
CA ASP A 65 -10.07 14.02 -6.26
C ASP A 65 -10.69 13.19 -7.39
N ARG A 66 -12.02 13.03 -7.40
CA ARG A 66 -12.91 12.56 -8.49
C ARG A 66 -12.47 11.37 -9.40
N SER A 67 -11.41 10.64 -9.09
CA SER A 67 -10.92 9.52 -9.89
C SER A 67 -11.34 8.18 -9.27
N GLY A 68 -12.65 7.98 -9.10
CA GLY A 68 -13.35 6.68 -9.11
C GLY A 68 -12.78 5.45 -8.37
N GLY A 69 -11.83 5.58 -7.45
CA GLY A 69 -11.23 4.47 -6.70
C GLY A 69 -11.60 4.55 -5.23
N TYR A 70 -12.38 3.59 -4.74
CA TYR A 70 -12.65 3.44 -3.31
C TYR A 70 -11.43 2.78 -2.64
N GLY A 71 -10.56 3.55 -1.99
CA GLY A 71 -9.45 3.02 -1.18
C GLY A 71 -8.35 4.03 -0.84
N GLU A 72 -7.71 3.86 0.31
CA GLU A 72 -6.45 4.56 0.66
C GLU A 72 -5.34 4.08 -0.28
N ARG A 73 -5.18 4.74 -1.41
CA ARG A 73 -4.15 4.35 -2.38
C ARG A 73 -2.83 5.06 -2.11
N GLU A 74 -1.75 4.29 -2.06
CA GLU A 74 -0.39 4.81 -2.07
C GLU A 74 -0.03 5.29 -3.48
N GLU A 75 0.39 6.55 -3.63
CA GLU A 75 0.80 7.11 -4.92
C GLU A 75 2.28 7.49 -4.89
N MET A 76 3.01 7.10 -5.94
CA MET A 76 4.37 7.58 -6.21
C MET A 76 4.31 9.03 -6.71
N ILE A 77 4.90 9.95 -5.96
CA ILE A 77 4.91 11.38 -6.25
C ILE A 77 6.34 11.89 -6.48
N ASP A 78 6.51 12.78 -7.47
CA ASP A 78 7.75 13.54 -7.64
C ASP A 78 7.75 14.71 -6.63
N VAL A 79 8.62 14.65 -5.63
CA VAL A 79 8.69 15.66 -4.56
C VAL A 79 9.16 17.03 -5.04
N ARG A 80 9.79 17.10 -6.21
CA ARG A 80 10.23 18.38 -6.82
C ARG A 80 9.10 19.08 -7.55
N ARG A 81 8.03 18.36 -7.90
CA ARG A 81 6.91 18.85 -8.71
C ARG A 81 5.59 18.77 -7.95
N LEU A 82 5.59 19.25 -6.71
CA LEU A 82 4.40 19.28 -5.87
C LEU A 82 3.61 20.58 -6.03
N ASP A 83 2.33 20.44 -6.34
CA ASP A 83 1.36 21.53 -6.26
C ASP A 83 1.28 22.10 -4.84
N ARG A 84 0.75 23.32 -4.69
CA ARG A 84 0.62 23.98 -3.38
C ARG A 84 -0.12 23.11 -2.37
N HIS A 85 -1.21 22.47 -2.79
CA HIS A 85 -2.02 21.59 -1.95
C HIS A 85 -1.24 20.34 -1.49
N LYS A 86 -0.52 19.69 -2.41
CA LYS A 86 0.30 18.51 -2.08
C LYS A 86 1.44 18.87 -1.11
N ARG A 87 2.06 20.04 -1.26
CA ARG A 87 3.08 20.54 -0.32
C ARG A 87 2.51 20.76 1.08
N GLU A 88 1.34 21.39 1.17
CA GLU A 88 0.66 21.59 2.45
C GLU A 88 0.34 20.26 3.12
N LEU A 89 -0.15 19.28 2.36
CA LEU A 89 -0.44 17.95 2.86
C LEU A 89 0.80 17.24 3.40
N VAL A 90 1.91 17.27 2.64
CA VAL A 90 3.19 16.69 3.09
C VAL A 90 3.64 17.33 4.40
N VAL A 91 3.54 18.65 4.53
CA VAL A 91 3.89 19.37 5.76
C VAL A 91 2.98 18.98 6.92
N LYS A 92 1.66 18.91 6.71
CA LYS A 92 0.71 18.48 7.75
C LYS A 92 1.02 17.08 8.25
N LYS A 93 1.20 16.12 7.33
CA LYS A 93 1.57 14.74 7.69
C LYS A 93 2.88 14.67 8.46
N ALA A 94 3.90 15.42 8.05
CA ALA A 94 5.17 15.47 8.77
C ALA A 94 5.02 16.01 10.20
N LEU A 95 4.15 17.01 10.40
CA LEU A 95 3.84 17.54 11.74
C LEU A 95 3.03 16.55 12.58
N ASP A 96 2.05 15.87 11.97
CA ASP A 96 1.21 14.88 12.64
C ASP A 96 2.02 13.67 13.10
N THR A 97 2.95 13.16 12.29
CA THR A 97 3.85 12.06 12.68
C THR A 97 4.70 12.43 13.89
N ASN A 98 5.27 13.65 13.91
CA ASN A 98 6.04 14.12 15.06
C ASN A 98 5.16 14.22 16.33
N ALA A 99 3.93 14.69 16.20
CA ALA A 99 3.00 14.73 17.33
C ALA A 99 2.63 13.32 17.85
N GLN A 100 2.39 12.37 16.94
CA GLN A 100 2.09 10.98 17.29
C GLN A 100 3.27 10.28 17.97
N ASP A 101 4.49 10.49 17.49
CA ASP A 101 5.68 9.85 18.05
C ASP A 101 6.04 10.46 19.41
N ASN A 102 5.88 11.78 19.57
CA ASN A 102 5.99 12.43 20.88
C ASN A 102 4.97 11.85 21.87
N HIS A 103 3.72 11.66 21.44
CA HIS A 103 2.71 11.03 22.29
C HIS A 103 3.10 9.61 22.70
N LYS A 104 3.52 8.76 21.75
CA LYS A 104 3.97 7.38 22.02
C LYS A 104 5.14 7.33 23.00
N LEU A 105 6.11 8.22 22.82
CA LEU A 105 7.27 8.33 23.73
C LEU A 105 6.82 8.71 25.13
N LEU A 106 6.04 9.79 25.26
CA LEU A 106 5.56 10.27 26.55
C LEU A 106 4.66 9.24 27.24
N SER A 107 3.80 8.54 26.51
CA SER A 107 2.96 7.48 27.07
C SER A 107 3.79 6.31 27.57
N ALA A 108 4.82 5.89 26.83
CA ALA A 108 5.71 4.81 27.24
C ALA A 108 6.57 5.20 28.47
N ILE A 109 7.02 6.46 28.56
CA ILE A 109 7.71 6.98 29.74
C ILE A 109 6.77 7.02 30.94
N LYS A 110 5.55 7.52 30.76
CA LYS A 110 4.53 7.55 31.80
C LYS A 110 4.23 6.15 32.32
N GLU A 111 3.96 5.19 31.44
CA GLU A 111 3.70 3.80 31.82
C GLU A 111 4.87 3.20 32.62
N ARG A 112 6.11 3.53 32.26
CA ARG A 112 7.29 3.13 33.04
C ARG A 112 7.33 3.73 34.43
N LEU A 113 6.95 5.00 34.59
CA LEU A 113 6.91 5.67 35.90
C LEU A 113 5.77 5.11 36.77
N ASP A 114 4.57 4.99 36.19
CA ASP A 114 3.38 4.44 36.86
C ASP A 114 3.62 3.00 37.36
N ARG A 115 4.49 2.22 36.69
CA ARG A 115 4.88 0.87 37.15
C ARG A 115 5.71 0.84 38.44
N TYR A 116 6.38 1.94 38.79
CA TYR A 116 7.27 2.02 39.96
C TYR A 116 6.86 3.08 40.98
N GLU A 117 5.84 3.90 40.71
CA GLU A 117 5.18 4.69 41.76
C GLU A 117 4.41 3.74 42.70
N PHE A 118 4.74 3.80 44.00
CA PHE A 118 4.04 3.14 45.11
C PHE A 118 2.89 4.02 45.62
#